data_AF-A0A0K9GCW6-F1
#
_entry.id   AF-A0A0K9GCW6-F1
#
_cell.length_a   1.000
_cell.length_b   1.000
_cell.length_c   1.000
_cell.angle_alpha   90.00
_cell.angle_beta   90.00
_cell.angle_gamma   90.00
#
_symmetry.space_group_name_H-M   'P 1'
#
loop_
_entity.id
_entity.type
_entity.pdbx_description
1 polymer ?
#
loop_
_entity_poly.entity_id
_entity_poly.type
_entity_poly.pdbx_seq_one_letter_code
_entity_poly.pdbx_strand_id
1 'polypeptide(L)'
;MRKLLLFISSLAIILVLAACNSTSESSEKDKNEPPKQIDLEGDWVQINSNSEDSWQEAVIKGDTIEINWINNDGDTKSLYWAGTFIKPTEGTKSYSWISDNDTSKTDSALLASSAETKEFTYEDGILSYEAAALGTTTVIKLEKKSE
;
A
#
# COMPACT_ATOMS: atom_id res chain seq x y z
N MET A 1 28.24 -2.88 17.83
CA MET A 1 28.97 -1.92 18.69
C MET A 1 30.33 -1.64 18.08
N ARG A 2 30.53 -0.44 17.50
CA ARG A 2 31.85 0.18 17.36
C ARG A 2 31.62 1.68 17.25
N LYS A 3 31.77 2.34 18.40
CA LYS A 3 31.68 3.79 18.56
C LYS A 3 32.98 4.37 18.00
N LEU A 4 32.90 5.31 17.06
CA LEU A 4 34.01 6.21 16.76
C LEU A 4 33.54 7.64 17.02
N LEU A 5 34.38 8.33 17.77
CA LEU A 5 34.12 9.54 18.52
C LEU A 5 35.02 10.65 17.94
N LEU A 6 34.53 11.88 18.04
CA LEU A 6 35.28 13.16 18.09
C LEU A 6 35.61 13.87 16.76
N PHE A 7 34.93 15.00 16.54
CA PHE A 7 35.59 16.26 16.16
C PHE A 7 34.98 17.43 16.94
N ILE A 8 35.86 18.30 17.40
CA ILE A 8 35.70 19.41 18.33
C ILE A 8 35.55 20.72 17.53
N SER A 9 34.66 21.63 17.92
CA SER A 9 34.91 23.08 17.83
C SER A 9 33.93 23.88 18.69
N SER A 10 34.38 25.04 19.11
CA SER A 10 34.06 25.73 20.36
C SER A 10 33.23 27.01 20.18
N LEU A 11 32.75 27.55 21.31
CA LEU A 11 32.48 28.97 21.61
C LEU A 11 31.11 29.56 21.17
N ALA A 12 30.13 29.69 22.09
CA ALA A 12 29.74 30.89 22.88
C ALA A 12 28.92 31.93 22.05
N ILE A 13 27.88 32.65 22.52
CA ILE A 13 27.58 33.23 23.82
C ILE A 13 26.16 33.90 23.77
N ILE A 14 25.51 34.01 24.94
CA ILE A 14 24.52 35.04 25.43
C ILE A 14 23.02 34.96 25.11
N LEU A 15 22.28 34.91 26.24
CA LEU A 15 20.87 35.21 26.53
C LEU A 15 20.40 36.59 26.05
N VAL A 16 19.16 36.65 25.55
CA VAL A 16 18.22 37.75 25.84
C VAL A 16 16.84 37.16 26.13
N LEU A 17 16.28 37.52 27.28
CA LEU A 17 14.89 37.26 27.68
C LEU A 17 13.96 38.25 26.97
N ALA A 18 12.90 37.74 26.35
CA ALA A 18 11.68 38.50 26.14
C ALA A 18 10.49 37.55 26.33
N ALA A 19 9.73 37.82 27.39
CA ALA A 19 8.48 37.19 27.70
C ALA A 19 7.40 37.63 26.71
N CYS A 20 6.58 36.70 26.22
CA CYS A 20 5.15 36.94 26.06
C CYS A 20 4.39 35.62 26.02
N ASN A 21 3.40 35.56 26.90
CA ASN A 21 2.42 34.53 27.12
C ASN A 21 1.32 34.64 26.07
N SER A 22 1.12 33.61 25.24
CA SER A 22 -0.16 33.34 24.59
C SER A 22 -0.23 31.87 24.17
N THR A 23 -0.97 31.08 24.94
CA THR A 23 -1.63 29.86 24.46
C THR A 23 -2.40 30.17 23.19
N SER A 24 -2.06 29.51 22.08
CA SER A 24 -2.93 29.32 20.92
C SER A 24 -2.42 28.14 20.08
N GLU A 25 -3.26 27.11 20.02
CA GLU A 25 -3.62 26.33 18.82
C GLU A 25 -2.45 25.71 18.04
N SER A 26 -2.17 24.42 18.26
CA SER A 26 -2.89 23.34 17.56
C SER A 26 -3.28 23.77 16.15
N SER A 27 -2.30 23.82 15.25
CA SER A 27 -2.56 23.99 13.82
C SER A 27 -3.21 22.71 13.29
N GLU A 28 -4.50 22.55 13.53
CA GLU A 28 -5.38 21.73 12.70
C GLU A 28 -5.35 22.35 11.30
N LYS A 29 -4.49 21.81 10.44
CA LYS A 29 -4.44 22.16 9.03
C LYS A 29 -5.64 21.52 8.33
N ASP A 30 -6.56 22.38 7.91
CA ASP A 30 -7.55 22.23 6.84
C ASP A 30 -8.35 20.93 6.74
N LYS A 31 -9.59 20.98 7.23
CA LYS A 31 -10.68 20.03 6.94
C LYS A 31 -11.71 20.61 5.96
N ASN A 32 -11.31 21.22 4.85
CA ASN A 32 -12.31 21.73 3.90
C ASN A 32 -11.91 21.72 2.41
N GLU A 33 -11.08 20.75 2.00
CA GLU A 33 -11.04 20.33 0.60
C GLU A 33 -12.04 19.16 0.44
N PRO A 34 -12.93 19.18 -0.58
CA PRO A 34 -13.72 18.01 -0.92
C PRO A 34 -12.76 16.82 -1.07
N PRO A 35 -13.03 15.66 -0.45
CA PRO A 35 -12.14 14.53 -0.54
C PRO A 35 -11.88 14.22 -2.02
N LYS A 36 -10.62 14.36 -2.44
CA LYS A 36 -10.18 14.03 -3.79
C LYS A 36 -10.60 12.59 -4.07
N GLN A 37 -11.35 12.39 -5.15
CA GLN A 37 -11.78 11.04 -5.56
C GLN A 37 -10.54 10.14 -5.64
N ILE A 38 -10.58 9.02 -4.91
CA ILE A 38 -9.50 8.05 -4.92
C ILE A 38 -9.48 7.40 -6.31
N ASP A 39 -8.37 7.56 -7.03
CA ASP A 39 -8.12 6.84 -8.27
C ASP A 39 -7.22 5.63 -8.02
N LEU A 40 -7.84 4.45 -8.06
CA LEU A 40 -7.16 3.18 -7.83
C LEU A 40 -6.67 2.50 -9.12
N GLU A 41 -7.03 3.00 -10.32
CA GLU A 41 -6.57 2.40 -11.58
C GLU A 41 -5.05 2.53 -11.73
N GLY A 42 -4.38 1.46 -12.13
CA GLY A 42 -2.94 1.44 -12.35
C GLY A 42 -2.27 0.19 -11.82
N ASP A 43 -0.94 0.24 -11.82
CA ASP A 43 -0.07 -0.84 -11.35
C ASP A 43 0.30 -0.63 -9.88
N TRP A 44 0.33 -1.71 -9.12
CA TRP A 44 0.60 -1.72 -7.68
C TRP A 44 1.65 -2.77 -7.37
N VAL A 45 2.58 -2.47 -6.46
CA VAL A 45 3.72 -3.31 -6.11
C VAL A 45 3.75 -3.57 -4.61
N GLN A 46 3.98 -4.81 -4.21
CA GLN A 46 4.09 -5.19 -2.81
C GLN A 46 5.32 -4.54 -2.16
N ILE A 47 5.10 -3.88 -1.03
CA ILE A 47 6.15 -3.17 -0.28
C ILE A 47 6.59 -3.92 0.98
N ASN A 48 5.85 -4.94 1.41
CA ASN A 48 6.13 -5.71 2.61
C ASN A 48 6.56 -7.16 2.31
N SER A 49 7.24 -7.38 1.19
CA SER A 49 7.82 -8.70 0.91
C SER A 49 9.02 -8.96 1.83
N ASN A 50 9.18 -10.23 2.23
CA ASN A 50 10.37 -10.71 2.94
C ASN A 50 11.43 -11.26 1.97
N SER A 51 11.21 -11.14 0.65
CA SER A 51 12.10 -11.61 -0.41
C SER A 51 12.25 -10.52 -1.47
N GLU A 52 13.47 -10.35 -1.98
CA GLU A 52 13.75 -9.47 -3.13
C GLU A 52 13.33 -10.14 -4.46
N ASP A 53 13.24 -11.47 -4.49
CA ASP A 53 13.00 -12.27 -5.71
C ASP A 53 11.59 -12.83 -5.80
N SER A 54 10.71 -12.55 -4.82
CA SER A 54 9.33 -13.00 -4.82
C SER A 54 8.43 -11.98 -4.14
N TRP A 55 7.49 -11.41 -4.90
CA TRP A 55 6.52 -10.42 -4.44
C TRP A 55 5.22 -10.53 -5.23
N GLN A 56 4.20 -9.77 -4.84
CA GLN A 56 2.98 -9.63 -5.61
C GLN A 56 2.88 -8.25 -6.29
N GLU A 57 2.43 -8.25 -7.53
CA GLU A 57 1.99 -7.05 -8.25
C GLU A 57 0.51 -7.16 -8.58
N ALA A 58 -0.21 -6.05 -8.49
CA ALA A 58 -1.60 -5.97 -8.90
C ALA A 58 -1.79 -4.93 -10.01
N VAL A 59 -2.71 -5.20 -10.93
CA VAL A 59 -3.17 -4.26 -11.94
C VAL A 59 -4.66 -4.05 -11.74
N ILE A 60 -5.05 -2.81 -11.47
CA ILE A 60 -6.46 -2.41 -11.43
C ILE A 60 -6.78 -1.68 -12.74
N LYS A 61 -7.75 -2.21 -13.49
CA LYS A 61 -8.17 -1.62 -14.77
C LYS A 61 -9.65 -1.83 -15.01
N GLY A 62 -10.37 -0.74 -15.22
CA GLY A 62 -11.82 -0.79 -15.45
C GLY A 62 -12.55 -1.29 -14.21
N ASP A 63 -13.15 -2.47 -14.32
CA ASP A 63 -13.92 -3.18 -13.29
C ASP A 63 -13.22 -4.47 -12.83
N THR A 64 -11.91 -4.58 -13.05
CA THR A 64 -11.12 -5.76 -12.68
C THR A 64 -9.87 -5.42 -11.89
N ILE A 65 -9.47 -6.37 -11.05
CA ILE A 65 -8.15 -6.44 -10.42
C ILE A 65 -7.52 -7.80 -10.74
N GLU A 66 -6.28 -7.79 -11.22
CA GLU A 66 -5.49 -9.00 -11.43
C GLU A 66 -4.20 -8.91 -10.62
N ILE A 67 -3.84 -9.99 -9.92
CA ILE A 67 -2.70 -10.06 -9.03
C ILE A 67 -1.84 -11.24 -9.46
N ASN A 68 -0.55 -10.99 -9.65
CA ASN A 68 0.43 -11.99 -10.01
C ASN A 68 1.50 -12.08 -8.94
N TRP A 69 1.93 -13.31 -8.64
CA TRP A 69 3.27 -13.56 -8.12
C TRP A 69 4.29 -13.18 -9.18
N ILE A 70 5.27 -12.38 -8.77
CA ILE A 70 6.41 -12.00 -9.59
C ILE A 70 7.63 -12.66 -8.97
N ASN A 71 8.32 -13.47 -9.76
CA ASN A 71 9.50 -14.23 -9.35
C ASN A 71 10.63 -14.07 -10.37
N ASN A 72 11.84 -14.50 -10.00
CA ASN A 72 13.02 -14.53 -10.86
C ASN A 72 13.30 -13.14 -11.46
N ASP A 73 13.52 -12.13 -10.61
CA ASP A 73 13.81 -10.75 -11.01
C ASP A 73 12.76 -10.10 -11.93
N GLY A 74 11.52 -10.63 -11.94
CA GLY A 74 10.44 -10.16 -12.82
C GLY A 74 10.19 -10.99 -14.07
N ASP A 75 11.05 -11.97 -14.38
CA ASP A 75 10.95 -12.80 -15.59
C ASP A 75 9.81 -13.81 -15.53
N THR A 76 9.34 -14.16 -14.33
CA THR A 76 8.27 -15.14 -14.14
C THR A 76 7.06 -14.51 -13.47
N LYS A 77 5.89 -14.66 -14.10
CA LYS A 77 4.60 -14.26 -13.54
C LYS A 77 3.70 -15.46 -13.36
N SER A 78 3.06 -15.59 -12.20
CA SER A 78 2.06 -16.62 -11.93
C SER A 78 0.82 -16.00 -11.31
N LEU A 79 -0.34 -16.29 -11.88
CA LEU A 79 -1.60 -15.71 -11.40
C LEU A 79 -1.85 -16.10 -9.93
N TYR A 80 -2.10 -15.11 -9.10
CA TYR A 80 -2.57 -15.25 -7.72
C TYR A 80 -4.08 -15.00 -7.60
N TRP A 81 -4.57 -13.94 -8.25
CA TRP A 81 -5.98 -13.56 -8.19
C TRP A 81 -6.40 -12.90 -9.50
N ALA A 82 -7.61 -13.19 -9.96
CA ALA A 82 -8.32 -12.37 -10.93
C ALA A 82 -9.74 -12.20 -10.41
N GLY A 83 -10.23 -10.96 -10.36
CA GLY A 83 -11.57 -10.72 -9.86
C GLY A 83 -12.07 -9.32 -10.12
N THR A 84 -13.26 -9.04 -9.59
CA THR A 84 -13.95 -7.77 -9.79
C THR A 84 -13.31 -6.64 -8.97
N PHE A 85 -13.35 -5.44 -9.54
CA PHE A 85 -13.04 -4.18 -8.87
C PHE A 85 -14.26 -3.28 -8.96
N ILE A 86 -14.69 -2.77 -7.81
CA ILE A 86 -15.78 -1.81 -7.72
C ILE A 86 -15.13 -0.44 -7.53
N LYS A 87 -15.50 0.54 -8.35
CA LYS A 87 -14.95 1.89 -8.22
C LYS A 87 -15.57 2.60 -7.01
N PRO A 88 -14.80 3.39 -6.24
CA PRO A 88 -15.36 4.24 -5.20
C PRO A 88 -16.30 5.28 -5.82
N THR A 89 -17.52 5.36 -5.30
CA THR A 89 -18.57 6.27 -5.80
C THR A 89 -18.52 7.67 -5.17
N GLU A 90 -17.80 7.82 -4.06
CA GLU A 90 -17.70 9.06 -3.31
C GLU A 90 -16.23 9.39 -3.02
N GLY A 91 -15.94 10.67 -2.78
CA GLY A 91 -14.64 11.06 -2.24
C GLY A 91 -14.54 10.53 -0.81
N THR A 92 -13.85 9.41 -0.62
CA THR A 92 -13.53 8.86 0.70
C THR A 92 -12.02 8.92 0.92
N LYS A 93 -11.58 8.85 2.17
CA LYS A 93 -10.13 8.74 2.50
C LYS A 93 -9.67 7.28 2.54
N SER A 94 -10.61 6.38 2.85
CA SER A 94 -10.45 4.93 2.84
C SER A 94 -11.55 4.30 1.98
N TYR A 95 -11.27 3.13 1.42
CA TYR A 95 -12.21 2.43 0.56
C TYR A 95 -12.01 0.92 0.69
N SER A 96 -13.09 0.16 0.80
CA SER A 96 -13.03 -1.30 0.80
C SER A 96 -14.05 -1.86 -0.18
N TRP A 97 -13.72 -2.98 -0.82
CA TRP A 97 -14.63 -3.71 -1.66
C TRP A 97 -14.42 -5.21 -1.53
N ILE A 98 -15.46 -5.96 -1.82
CA ILE A 98 -15.40 -7.41 -1.99
C ILE A 98 -15.26 -7.67 -3.49
N SER A 99 -14.17 -8.35 -3.86
CA SER A 99 -13.88 -8.80 -5.21
C SER A 99 -14.41 -10.22 -5.39
N ASP A 100 -15.21 -10.46 -6.41
CA ASP A 100 -15.66 -11.78 -6.83
C ASP A 100 -14.61 -12.41 -7.74
N ASN A 101 -14.30 -13.69 -7.51
CA ASN A 101 -13.29 -14.43 -8.27
C ASN A 101 -13.75 -14.69 -9.72
N ASP A 102 -12.89 -14.41 -10.68
CA ASP A 102 -12.98 -14.92 -12.05
C ASP A 102 -12.40 -16.35 -12.11
N THR A 103 -13.22 -17.33 -11.74
CA THR A 103 -12.83 -18.75 -11.71
C THR A 103 -12.44 -19.28 -13.10
N SER A 104 -12.91 -18.65 -14.17
CA SER A 104 -12.49 -19.01 -15.54
C SER A 104 -10.98 -18.83 -15.77
N LYS A 105 -10.34 -17.95 -14.98
CA LYS A 105 -8.89 -17.75 -14.98
C LYS A 105 -8.20 -18.52 -13.86
N THR A 106 -8.74 -18.48 -12.63
CA THR A 106 -8.03 -18.97 -11.44
C THR A 106 -8.06 -20.49 -11.30
N ASP A 107 -9.09 -21.20 -11.82
CA ASP A 107 -9.24 -22.65 -11.64
C ASP A 107 -8.08 -23.47 -12.22
N SER A 108 -7.42 -22.96 -13.28
CA SER A 108 -6.29 -23.63 -13.93
C SER A 108 -4.92 -23.12 -13.47
N ALA A 109 -4.88 -22.07 -12.65
CA ALA A 109 -3.65 -21.44 -12.20
C ALA A 109 -3.21 -22.03 -10.86
N LEU A 110 -2.13 -22.82 -10.89
CA LEU A 110 -1.64 -23.59 -9.73
C LEU A 110 -1.39 -22.75 -8.46
N LEU A 111 -1.00 -21.49 -8.62
CA LEU A 111 -0.68 -20.59 -7.50
C LEU A 111 -1.79 -19.57 -7.21
N ALA A 112 -2.93 -19.68 -7.90
CA ALA A 112 -4.07 -18.81 -7.65
C ALA A 112 -4.79 -19.18 -6.36
N SER A 113 -5.38 -18.17 -5.71
CA SER A 113 -6.30 -18.39 -4.60
C SER A 113 -7.58 -19.02 -5.12
N SER A 114 -8.06 -20.05 -4.43
CA SER A 114 -9.34 -20.72 -4.68
C SER A 114 -10.52 -20.07 -3.93
N ALA A 115 -10.31 -18.93 -3.28
CA ALA A 115 -11.38 -18.23 -2.57
C ALA A 115 -12.45 -17.74 -3.56
N GLU A 116 -13.73 -17.84 -3.19
CA GLU A 116 -14.83 -17.30 -4.03
C GLU A 116 -14.80 -15.78 -4.08
N THR A 117 -14.39 -15.15 -2.96
CA THR A 117 -14.30 -13.70 -2.82
C THR A 117 -13.04 -13.29 -2.08
N LYS A 118 -12.58 -12.07 -2.31
CA LYS A 118 -11.48 -11.46 -1.57
C LYS A 118 -11.82 -10.02 -1.18
N GLU A 119 -11.65 -9.69 0.08
CA GLU A 119 -11.78 -8.32 0.56
C GLU A 119 -10.49 -7.54 0.31
N PHE A 120 -10.64 -6.35 -0.26
CA PHE A 120 -9.57 -5.37 -0.45
C PHE A 120 -9.88 -4.11 0.33
N THR A 121 -8.85 -3.53 0.93
CA THR A 121 -8.94 -2.25 1.64
C THR A 121 -7.83 -1.33 1.16
N TYR A 122 -8.21 -0.11 0.83
CA TYR A 122 -7.33 1.00 0.53
C TYR A 122 -7.41 2.05 1.63
N GLU A 123 -6.26 2.44 2.18
CA GLU A 123 -6.13 3.51 3.17
C GLU A 123 -4.76 4.16 3.04
N ASP A 124 -4.70 5.50 3.03
CA ASP A 124 -3.46 6.28 3.03
C ASP A 124 -2.42 5.87 1.97
N GLY A 125 -2.87 5.54 0.75
CA GLY A 125 -1.99 5.15 -0.36
C GLY A 125 -1.64 3.66 -0.40
N ILE A 126 -2.11 2.88 0.56
CA ILE A 126 -1.82 1.45 0.67
C ILE A 126 -3.05 0.63 0.29
N LEU A 127 -2.92 -0.21 -0.72
CA LEU A 127 -3.88 -1.28 -1.00
C LEU A 127 -3.48 -2.54 -0.25
N SER A 128 -4.43 -3.17 0.45
CA SER A 128 -4.16 -4.33 1.29
C SER A 128 -5.23 -5.41 1.18
N TYR A 129 -4.80 -6.66 1.37
CA TYR A 129 -5.65 -7.85 1.36
C TYR A 129 -4.91 -9.01 2.03
N GLU A 130 -5.66 -10.00 2.48
CA GLU A 130 -5.08 -11.26 2.92
C GLU A 130 -4.74 -12.16 1.72
N ALA A 131 -3.51 -12.67 1.69
CA ALA A 131 -3.08 -13.67 0.73
C ALA A 131 -2.68 -14.97 1.45
N ALA A 132 -3.26 -16.08 1.01
CA ALA A 132 -2.90 -17.42 1.45
C ALA A 132 -2.35 -18.25 0.27
N ALA A 133 -1.18 -18.87 0.47
CA ALA A 133 -0.56 -19.79 -0.48
C ALA A 133 0.38 -20.76 0.26
N LEU A 134 0.45 -22.02 -0.20
CA LEU A 134 1.38 -23.04 0.32
C LEU A 134 1.35 -23.21 1.85
N GLY A 135 0.17 -23.07 2.47
CA GLY A 135 0.00 -23.19 3.93
C GLY A 135 0.43 -21.97 4.74
N THR A 136 0.73 -20.84 4.09
CA THR A 136 1.07 -19.57 4.74
C THR A 136 0.03 -18.51 4.40
N THR A 137 -0.32 -17.68 5.39
CA THR A 137 -1.20 -16.52 5.24
C THR A 137 -0.43 -15.25 5.58
N THR A 138 -0.61 -14.19 4.79
CA THR A 138 0.03 -12.88 4.99
C THR A 138 -0.90 -11.76 4.59
N VAL A 139 -0.89 -10.65 5.34
CA VAL A 139 -1.51 -9.40 4.90
C VAL A 139 -0.55 -8.71 3.93
N ILE A 140 -0.91 -8.68 2.66
CA ILE A 140 -0.15 -8.00 1.61
C ILE A 140 -0.44 -6.51 1.68
N LYS A 141 0.61 -5.70 1.48
CA LYS A 141 0.51 -4.24 1.35
C LYS A 141 1.15 -3.84 0.03
N LEU A 142 0.38 -3.18 -0.82
CA LEU A 142 0.83 -2.67 -2.11
C LEU A 142 0.81 -1.14 -2.11
N GLU A 143 1.81 -0.54 -2.74
CA GLU A 143 1.82 0.87 -3.13
C GLU A 143 1.63 0.99 -4.63
N LYS A 144 0.95 2.06 -5.07
CA LYS A 144 0.80 2.37 -6.48
C LYS A 144 2.18 2.68 -7.05
N LYS A 145 2.53 2.07 -8.19
CA LYS A 145 3.79 2.33 -8.86
C LYS A 145 3.81 3.79 -9.34
N SER A 146 4.80 4.54 -8.91
CA SER A 146 5.04 5.89 -9.42
C SER A 146 5.33 5.81 -10.93
N GLU A 147 4.70 6.70 -11.70
CA GLU A 147 5.01 6.94 -13.12
C GLU A 147 6.41 7.54 -13.32
#